data_AF-A1CGC9-F1
#
_entry.id   AF-A1CGC9-F1
#
_cell.length_a   1.000
_cell.length_b   1.000
_cell.length_c   1.000
_cell.angle_alpha   90.00
_cell.angle_beta   90.00
_cell.angle_gamma   90.00
#
_symmetry.space_group_name_H-M   'P 1'
#
loop_
_entity.id
_entity.type
_entity.pdbx_description
1 polymer ?
#
loop_
_entity_poly.entity_id
_entity_poly.type
_entity_poly.pdbx_seq_one_letter_code
_entity_poly.pdbx_strand_id
1 'polypeptide(L)'
;MSQQAAAYIESHTRLSTWCDELEFLGFLLAELANPGALEAAGFQWHQAADLPVTVDILEESCVQPAGMLYRALGQKPAKRFRKWLVKSKEIRNHMAHHHAPTTAKLASLKEVRDQLSEQFECVIKTVAAFCGVREIRWCPYPSALKVSRGADTYRMEIISLAGGTDRLLSQRKRILEAPNQQPERVRPQGSGKAKDKSQQKPFQAFLKAQRRKAENERQVRARKEQISARKLRAVDQNFYQMRQLRLMQLDRLRSRMEHEEREWRVHRSILLQDTVRSSPADVDAVFAILALSSPFWLLGMLIHAMYEKYKILYGHD
;
A
#
# COMPACT_ATOMS: atom_id res chain seq x y z
N MET A 1 21.16 29.79 -27.83
CA MET A 1 20.29 28.60 -27.67
C MET A 1 20.90 27.51 -26.77
N SER A 2 22.19 27.15 -26.90
CA SER A 2 22.84 26.12 -26.06
C SER A 2 22.78 26.40 -24.53
N GLN A 3 22.99 27.65 -24.10
CA GLN A 3 22.93 28.01 -22.67
C GLN A 3 21.54 27.89 -22.04
N GLN A 4 20.47 28.17 -22.79
CA GLN A 4 19.08 28.00 -22.30
C GLN A 4 18.71 26.52 -22.17
N ALA A 5 19.14 25.68 -23.11
CA ALA A 5 18.95 24.24 -23.03
C ALA A 5 19.70 23.62 -21.84
N ALA A 6 20.96 24.03 -21.61
CA ALA A 6 21.74 23.56 -20.47
C ALA A 6 21.11 23.96 -19.12
N ALA A 7 20.70 25.22 -18.97
CA ALA A 7 20.03 25.71 -17.75
C ALA A 7 18.68 25.00 -17.51
N TYR A 8 17.92 24.73 -18.59
CA TYR A 8 16.70 23.93 -18.52
C TYR A 8 16.99 22.51 -18.03
N ILE A 9 17.94 21.80 -18.65
CA ILE A 9 18.30 20.42 -18.27
C ILE A 9 18.75 20.36 -16.81
N GLU A 10 19.59 21.31 -16.37
CA GLU A 10 20.06 21.36 -14.99
C GLU A 10 18.91 21.60 -13.99
N SER A 11 18.05 22.58 -14.25
CA SER A 11 16.91 22.88 -13.38
C SER A 11 15.91 21.71 -13.31
N HIS A 12 15.65 21.05 -14.43
CA HIS A 12 14.77 19.89 -14.49
C HIS A 12 15.37 18.67 -13.77
N THR A 13 16.68 18.43 -13.93
CA THR A 13 17.40 17.37 -13.22
C THR A 13 17.32 17.57 -11.71
N ARG A 14 17.46 18.80 -11.23
CA ARG A 14 17.29 19.15 -9.82
C ARG A 14 15.86 18.88 -9.33
N LEU A 15 14.85 19.33 -10.07
CA LEU A 15 13.44 19.12 -9.72
C LEU A 15 13.08 17.62 -9.70
N SER A 16 13.56 16.84 -10.66
CA SER A 16 13.38 15.38 -10.69
C SER A 16 14.01 14.75 -9.46
N THR A 17 15.26 15.10 -9.14
CA THR A 17 15.96 14.58 -7.95
C THR A 17 15.19 14.91 -6.66
N TRP A 18 14.70 16.14 -6.53
CA TRP A 18 13.90 16.58 -5.38
C TRP A 18 12.59 15.83 -5.26
N CYS A 19 11.93 15.56 -6.39
CA CYS A 19 10.71 14.76 -6.42
C CYS A 19 10.98 13.33 -5.93
N ASP A 20 12.02 12.68 -6.48
CA ASP A 20 12.40 11.32 -6.10
C ASP A 20 12.77 11.20 -4.61
N GLU A 21 13.41 12.23 -4.04
CA GLU A 21 13.72 12.30 -2.61
C GLU A 21 12.46 12.40 -1.75
N LEU A 22 11.50 13.23 -2.14
CA LEU A 22 10.24 13.41 -1.42
C LEU A 22 9.33 12.18 -1.56
N GLU A 23 9.31 11.53 -2.72
CA GLU A 23 8.58 10.27 -2.94
C GLU A 23 9.15 9.14 -2.08
N PHE A 24 10.47 9.05 -1.97
CA PHE A 24 11.11 8.10 -1.05
C PHE A 24 10.70 8.33 0.42
N LEU A 25 10.75 9.58 0.89
CA LEU A 25 10.35 9.90 2.26
C LEU A 25 8.85 9.68 2.48
N GLY A 26 8.03 10.08 1.50
CA GLY A 26 6.60 9.84 1.51
C GLY A 26 6.27 8.36 1.60
N PHE A 27 6.94 7.53 0.80
CA PHE A 27 6.82 6.07 0.84
C PHE A 27 7.05 5.53 2.25
N LEU A 28 8.19 5.87 2.87
CA LEU A 28 8.51 5.40 4.22
C LEU A 28 7.42 5.78 5.23
N LEU A 29 6.89 7.00 5.13
CA LEU A 29 5.86 7.45 6.04
C LEU A 29 4.51 6.78 5.77
N ALA A 30 4.15 6.54 4.51
CA ALA A 30 2.92 5.88 4.13
C ALA A 30 2.90 4.42 4.63
N GLU A 31 4.02 3.70 4.50
CA GLU A 31 4.15 2.34 5.03
C GLU A 31 4.04 2.29 6.57
N LEU A 32 4.49 3.33 7.28
CA LEU A 32 4.27 3.43 8.73
C LEU A 32 2.83 3.78 9.08
N ALA A 33 2.24 4.71 8.33
CA ALA A 33 0.96 5.31 8.68
C ALA A 33 -0.23 4.44 8.30
N ASN A 34 -0.13 3.68 7.21
CA ASN A 34 -1.17 2.79 6.72
C ASN A 34 -0.54 1.65 5.89
N PRO A 35 -0.05 0.59 6.56
CA PRO A 35 0.54 -0.57 5.87
C PRO A 35 -0.44 -1.16 4.84
N GLY A 36 -0.01 -1.27 3.59
CA GLY A 36 -0.83 -1.81 2.50
C GLY A 36 -1.71 -0.80 1.77
N ALA A 37 -1.76 0.48 2.18
CA ALA A 37 -2.49 1.51 1.44
C ALA A 37 -1.91 1.75 0.04
N LEU A 38 -0.58 1.70 -0.08
CA LEU A 38 0.10 1.82 -1.37
C LEU A 38 -0.19 0.63 -2.29
N GLU A 39 -0.22 -0.58 -1.74
CA GLU A 39 -0.61 -1.79 -2.50
C GLU A 39 -2.07 -1.71 -2.96
N ALA A 40 -2.98 -1.24 -2.09
CA ALA A 40 -4.39 -1.02 -2.42
C ALA A 40 -4.56 0.05 -3.52
N ALA A 41 -3.67 1.05 -3.57
CA ALA A 41 -3.60 2.04 -4.63
C ALA A 41 -2.90 1.54 -5.91
N GLY A 42 -2.50 0.27 -5.97
CA GLY A 42 -1.89 -0.37 -7.15
C GLY A 42 -0.35 -0.38 -7.16
N PHE A 43 0.31 0.15 -6.13
CA PHE A 43 1.77 0.18 -6.03
C PHE A 43 2.30 -1.09 -5.35
N GLN A 44 2.31 -2.21 -6.09
CA GLN A 44 2.66 -3.54 -5.57
C GLN A 44 4.15 -3.73 -5.19
N TRP A 45 5.05 -2.85 -5.64
CA TRP A 45 6.50 -3.05 -5.51
C TRP A 45 7.22 -1.88 -4.82
N HIS A 46 6.49 -1.04 -4.08
CA HIS A 46 7.06 0.03 -3.22
C HIS A 46 8.06 0.96 -3.95
N GLN A 47 7.91 1.08 -5.27
CA GLN A 47 9.00 1.40 -6.20
C GLN A 47 9.17 2.92 -6.48
N ALA A 48 8.71 3.76 -5.54
CA ALA A 48 8.31 5.17 -5.68
C ALA A 48 6.81 5.28 -5.96
N ALA A 49 6.05 5.33 -4.86
CA ALA A 49 4.67 5.76 -4.92
C ALA A 49 4.65 7.22 -5.37
N ASP A 50 3.83 7.51 -6.37
CA ASP A 50 3.67 8.86 -6.90
C ASP A 50 3.40 9.84 -5.75
N LEU A 51 4.10 10.98 -5.75
CA LEU A 51 3.97 11.96 -4.68
C LEU A 51 2.51 12.37 -4.41
N PRO A 52 1.65 12.60 -5.43
CA PRO A 52 0.23 12.87 -5.19
C PRO A 52 -0.50 11.77 -4.42
N VAL A 53 -0.34 10.50 -4.81
CA VAL A 53 -1.00 9.36 -4.15
C VAL A 53 -0.54 9.26 -2.70
N THR A 54 0.76 9.40 -2.50
CA THR A 54 1.37 9.36 -1.17
C THR A 54 0.85 10.49 -0.28
N VAL A 55 0.73 11.70 -0.83
CA VAL A 55 0.15 12.84 -0.11
C VAL A 55 -1.30 12.54 0.29
N ASP A 56 -2.12 12.01 -0.61
CA ASP A 56 -3.53 11.76 -0.32
C ASP A 56 -3.72 10.74 0.83
N ILE A 57 -2.94 9.65 0.82
CA ILE A 57 -2.92 8.65 1.92
C ILE A 57 -2.50 9.29 3.25
N LEU A 58 -1.45 10.11 3.23
CA LEU A 58 -0.93 10.75 4.43
C LEU A 58 -1.88 11.84 4.96
N GLU A 59 -2.54 12.59 4.08
CA GLU A 59 -3.56 13.56 4.47
C GLU A 59 -4.73 12.91 5.19
N GLU A 60 -5.22 11.77 4.69
CA GLU A 60 -6.29 11.01 5.32
C GLU A 60 -5.89 10.57 6.75
N SER A 61 -4.68 10.03 6.90
CA SER A 61 -4.13 9.63 8.21
C SER A 61 -3.91 10.80 9.18
N CYS A 62 -3.73 12.02 8.67
CA CYS A 62 -3.66 13.25 9.47
C CYS A 62 -5.03 13.80 9.88
N VAL A 63 -6.12 13.45 9.20
CA VAL A 63 -7.47 13.98 9.47
C VAL A 63 -8.27 13.05 10.36
N GLN A 64 -8.20 11.74 10.12
CA GLN A 64 -8.98 10.76 10.86
C GLN A 64 -8.45 10.62 12.30
N PRO A 65 -9.31 10.72 13.34
CA PRO A 65 -8.87 10.53 14.72
C PRO A 65 -8.26 9.15 14.99
N ALA A 66 -8.70 8.13 14.25
CA ALA A 66 -8.13 6.79 14.29
C ALA A 66 -6.84 6.64 13.46
N GLY A 67 -6.53 7.61 12.60
CA GLY A 67 -5.37 7.62 11.72
C GLY A 67 -4.05 7.65 12.51
N MET A 68 -3.04 6.94 12.00
CA MET A 68 -1.77 6.76 12.70
C MET A 68 -1.04 8.08 12.90
N LEU A 69 -1.03 8.97 11.89
CA LEU A 69 -0.38 10.26 12.00
C LEU A 69 -1.08 11.16 13.00
N TYR A 70 -2.41 11.18 13.01
CA TYR A 70 -3.19 11.93 14.01
C TYR A 70 -2.87 11.47 15.43
N ARG A 71 -2.79 10.16 15.65
CA ARG A 71 -2.52 9.57 16.97
C ARG A 71 -1.08 9.79 17.43
N ALA A 72 -0.10 9.64 16.55
CA ALA A 72 1.31 9.77 16.89
C ALA A 72 1.75 11.23 17.08
N LEU A 73 1.22 12.15 16.26
CA LEU A 73 1.61 13.56 16.27
C LEU A 73 0.70 14.45 17.13
N GLY A 74 -0.55 14.04 17.33
CA GLY A 74 -1.62 14.87 17.87
C GLY A 74 -2.16 15.89 16.86
N GLN A 75 -3.27 16.55 17.23
CA GLN A 75 -4.06 17.38 16.31
C GLN A 75 -3.28 18.57 15.71
N LYS A 76 -2.59 19.36 16.54
CA LYS A 76 -1.90 20.58 16.08
C LYS A 76 -0.73 20.25 15.14
N PRO A 77 0.19 19.31 15.48
CA PRO A 77 1.29 18.97 14.58
C PRO A 77 0.83 18.22 13.33
N ALA A 78 -0.18 17.34 13.41
CA ALA A 78 -0.76 16.70 12.22
C ALA A 78 -1.36 17.73 11.24
N LYS A 79 -2.09 18.74 11.75
CA LYS A 79 -2.62 19.84 10.91
C LYS A 79 -1.51 20.66 10.26
N ARG A 80 -0.40 20.89 10.96
CA ARG A 80 0.77 21.60 10.40
C ARG A 80 1.45 20.76 9.32
N PHE A 81 1.65 19.47 9.56
CA PHE A 81 2.26 18.56 8.61
C PHE A 81 1.41 18.43 7.33
N ARG A 82 0.08 18.35 7.46
CA ARG A 82 -0.84 18.37 6.32
C ARG A 82 -0.64 19.57 5.39
N LYS A 83 -0.45 20.77 5.94
CA LYS A 83 -0.17 21.98 5.12
C LYS A 83 1.13 21.84 4.32
N TRP A 84 2.12 21.15 4.89
CA TRP A 84 3.37 20.84 4.20
C TRP A 84 3.18 19.80 3.10
N LEU A 85 2.42 18.72 3.35
CA LEU A 85 2.10 17.72 2.34
C LEU A 85 1.49 18.35 1.08
N VAL A 86 0.54 19.28 1.24
CA VAL A 86 -0.04 20.02 0.10
C VAL A 86 1.02 20.80 -0.68
N LYS A 87 1.96 21.46 0.00
CA LYS A 87 3.06 22.19 -0.65
C LYS A 87 4.01 21.29 -1.44
N SER A 88 4.15 20.02 -1.06
CA SER A 88 4.99 19.08 -1.81
C SER A 88 4.49 18.87 -3.25
N LYS A 89 3.17 19.00 -3.49
CA LYS A 89 2.56 18.96 -4.84
C LYS A 89 3.07 20.08 -5.74
N GLU A 90 3.49 21.22 -5.19
CA GLU A 90 4.06 22.33 -5.98
C GLU A 90 5.35 21.93 -6.71
N ILE A 91 6.24 21.18 -6.04
CA ILE A 91 7.50 20.68 -6.63
C ILE A 91 7.19 19.68 -7.75
N ARG A 92 6.26 18.75 -7.51
CA ARG A 92 5.82 17.77 -8.52
C ARG A 92 5.20 18.44 -9.74
N ASN A 93 4.37 19.46 -9.54
CA ASN A 93 3.74 20.21 -10.63
C ASN A 93 4.78 20.94 -11.48
N HIS A 94 5.74 21.61 -10.86
CA HIS A 94 6.84 22.25 -11.60
C HIS A 94 7.70 21.24 -12.37
N MET A 95 7.93 20.06 -11.80
CA MET A 95 8.62 18.97 -12.49
C MET A 95 7.80 18.44 -13.67
N ALA A 96 6.48 18.26 -13.51
CA ALA A 96 5.58 17.66 -14.52
C ALA A 96 5.36 18.54 -15.74
N HIS A 97 5.21 19.85 -15.53
CA HIS A 97 4.84 20.78 -16.60
C HIS A 97 6.06 21.30 -17.39
N HIS A 98 7.27 20.81 -17.08
CA HIS A 98 8.51 21.18 -17.78
C HIS A 98 8.72 22.70 -17.95
N HIS A 99 8.16 23.51 -17.04
CA HIS A 99 8.39 24.95 -17.04
C HIS A 99 9.79 25.23 -16.53
N ALA A 100 10.61 25.96 -17.29
CA ALA A 100 11.92 26.42 -16.83
C ALA A 100 11.71 27.44 -15.69
N PRO A 101 11.94 27.07 -14.42
CA PRO A 101 11.70 27.97 -13.32
C PRO A 101 12.75 29.08 -13.34
N THR A 102 12.35 30.30 -12.96
CA THR A 102 13.33 31.38 -12.72
C THR A 102 14.26 30.99 -11.57
N THR A 103 15.44 31.60 -11.51
CA THR A 103 16.42 31.36 -10.42
C THR A 103 15.81 31.61 -9.04
N ALA A 104 15.03 32.69 -8.90
CA ALA A 104 14.30 33.01 -7.67
C ALA A 104 13.26 31.92 -7.32
N LYS A 105 12.49 31.43 -8.32
CA LYS A 105 11.52 30.35 -8.09
C LYS A 105 12.23 29.06 -7.69
N LEU A 106 13.34 28.71 -8.35
CA LEU A 106 14.13 27.52 -8.02
C LEU A 106 14.70 27.58 -6.59
N ALA A 107 15.14 28.76 -6.14
CA ALA A 107 15.58 28.97 -4.76
C ALA A 107 14.43 28.76 -3.76
N SER A 108 13.24 29.31 -4.04
CA SER A 108 12.06 29.11 -3.17
C SER A 108 11.62 27.64 -3.11
N LEU A 109 11.65 26.92 -4.25
CA LEU A 109 11.33 25.49 -4.29
C LEU A 109 12.36 24.65 -3.53
N LYS A 110 13.65 25.05 -3.57
CA LYS A 110 14.69 24.39 -2.79
C LYS A 110 14.43 24.53 -1.29
N GLU A 111 14.06 25.73 -0.82
CA GLU A 111 13.72 25.96 0.58
C GLU A 111 12.52 25.12 1.01
N VAL A 112 11.46 25.07 0.18
CA VAL A 112 10.30 24.21 0.42
C VAL A 112 10.71 22.74 0.49
N ARG A 113 11.58 22.28 -0.41
CA ARG A 113 12.10 20.90 -0.40
C ARG A 113 12.87 20.60 0.87
N ASP A 114 13.81 21.46 1.26
CA ASP A 114 14.66 21.23 2.44
C ASP A 114 13.82 21.18 3.73
N GLN A 115 12.83 22.08 3.86
CA GLN A 115 11.90 22.08 4.99
C GLN A 115 10.98 20.85 4.97
N LEU A 116 10.49 20.43 3.79
CA LEU A 116 9.70 19.22 3.66
C LEU A 116 10.49 17.99 4.08
N SER A 117 11.72 17.84 3.60
CA SER A 117 12.59 16.71 3.96
C SER A 117 12.81 16.64 5.47
N GLU A 118 13.06 17.76 6.13
CA GLU A 118 13.20 17.81 7.59
C GLU A 118 11.90 17.41 8.32
N GLN A 119 10.76 17.92 7.87
CA GLN A 119 9.46 17.57 8.45
C GLN A 119 9.14 16.08 8.27
N PHE A 120 9.39 15.53 7.07
CA PHE A 120 9.23 14.10 6.80
C PHE A 120 10.13 13.27 7.70
N GLU A 121 11.44 13.57 7.79
CA GLU A 121 12.34 12.81 8.65
C GLU A 121 11.93 12.85 10.12
N CYS A 122 11.51 14.02 10.62
CA CYS A 122 11.02 14.18 11.98
C CYS A 122 9.78 13.32 12.23
N VAL A 123 8.76 13.44 11.37
CA VAL A 123 7.49 12.71 11.49
C VAL A 123 7.69 11.21 11.34
N ILE A 124 8.51 10.75 10.38
CA ILE A 124 8.86 9.34 10.20
C ILE A 124 9.46 8.78 11.49
N LYS A 125 10.43 9.47 12.09
CA LYS A 125 11.06 9.02 13.35
C LYS A 125 10.05 8.98 14.49
N THR A 126 9.18 9.99 14.62
CA THR A 126 8.14 10.02 15.65
C THR A 126 7.15 8.87 15.50
N VAL A 127 6.65 8.65 14.28
CA VAL A 127 5.65 7.60 14.00
C VAL A 127 6.30 6.21 14.13
N ALA A 128 7.52 6.03 13.64
CA ALA A 128 8.27 4.78 13.80
C ALA A 128 8.46 4.43 15.28
N ALA A 129 8.84 5.41 16.10
CA ALA A 129 8.97 5.23 17.55
C ALA A 129 7.61 4.89 18.20
N PHE A 130 6.54 5.58 17.81
CA PHE A 130 5.19 5.31 18.30
C PHE A 130 4.71 3.90 17.95
N CYS A 131 4.99 3.41 16.74
CA CYS A 131 4.62 2.08 16.27
C CYS A 131 5.61 0.98 16.72
N GLY A 132 6.75 1.33 17.33
CA GLY A 132 7.82 0.38 17.66
C GLY A 132 8.55 -0.20 16.45
N VAL A 133 8.45 0.44 15.28
CA VAL A 133 9.08 0.00 14.04
C VAL A 133 10.50 0.57 13.96
N ARG A 134 11.49 -0.28 13.74
CA ARG A 134 12.90 0.12 13.66
C ARG A 134 13.46 0.17 12.26
N GLU A 135 12.84 -0.55 11.33
CA GLU A 135 13.35 -0.79 9.98
C GLU A 135 12.20 -0.90 8.98
N ILE A 136 12.40 -0.38 7.77
CA ILE A 136 11.50 -0.57 6.63
C ILE A 136 12.27 -1.15 5.47
N ARG A 137 11.63 -2.07 4.74
CA ARG A 137 12.19 -2.62 3.50
C ARG A 137 11.87 -1.69 2.34
N TRP A 138 12.88 -1.38 1.53
CA TRP A 138 12.75 -0.52 0.35
C TRP A 138 13.46 -1.16 -0.84
N CYS A 139 12.88 -1.06 -2.03
CA CYS A 139 13.48 -1.56 -3.27
C CYS A 139 13.97 -0.39 -4.13
N PRO A 140 15.28 -0.10 -4.18
CA PRO A 140 15.81 0.93 -5.06
C PRO A 140 15.67 0.55 -6.54
N TYR A 141 15.44 1.56 -7.39
CA TYR A 141 15.50 1.39 -8.85
C TYR A 141 16.89 0.90 -9.28
N PRO A 142 17.01 -0.17 -10.08
CA PRO A 142 18.20 -0.34 -10.90
C PRO A 142 18.20 0.82 -11.91
N SER A 143 19.19 1.72 -11.83
CA SER A 143 19.36 2.79 -12.81
C SER A 143 19.33 2.20 -14.23
N ALA A 144 18.54 2.79 -15.14
CA ALA A 144 18.37 2.35 -16.52
C ALA A 144 19.70 2.19 -17.30
N LEU A 145 20.78 2.80 -16.79
CA LEU A 145 22.15 2.67 -17.32
C LEU A 145 22.87 1.37 -16.92
N LYS A 146 22.29 0.52 -16.07
CA LYS A 146 22.88 -0.75 -15.60
C LYS A 146 22.03 -1.98 -15.96
N VAL A 147 21.24 -1.91 -17.03
CA VAL A 147 20.52 -3.07 -17.59
C VAL A 147 21.51 -3.96 -18.36
N SER A 148 22.43 -4.58 -17.62
CA SER A 148 23.32 -5.62 -18.14
C SER A 148 22.66 -6.97 -17.86
N ARG A 149 22.00 -7.51 -18.90
CA ARG A 149 21.54 -8.90 -19.08
C ARG A 149 21.69 -9.84 -17.86
N GLY A 150 20.56 -10.23 -17.29
CA GLY A 150 20.38 -11.54 -16.66
C GLY A 150 19.83 -11.50 -15.23
N ALA A 151 18.55 -11.87 -15.12
CA ALA A 151 17.81 -12.12 -13.87
C ALA A 151 17.75 -10.92 -12.91
N ASP A 152 16.77 -10.04 -13.13
CA ASP A 152 16.36 -8.99 -12.20
C ASP A 152 15.92 -9.61 -10.87
N THR A 153 16.89 -9.79 -9.97
CA THR A 153 16.59 -10.14 -8.59
C THR A 153 16.35 -8.81 -7.88
N TYR A 154 15.08 -8.45 -7.68
CA TYR A 154 14.72 -7.28 -6.88
C TYR A 154 15.44 -7.34 -5.54
N ARG A 155 16.39 -6.42 -5.32
CA ARG A 155 17.16 -6.35 -4.09
C ARG A 155 16.40 -5.48 -3.12
N MET A 156 15.76 -6.11 -2.13
CA MET A 156 15.22 -5.38 -0.99
C MET A 156 16.37 -4.91 -0.10
N GLU A 157 16.42 -3.61 0.14
CA GLU A 157 17.34 -2.98 1.06
C GLU A 157 16.60 -2.61 2.34
N ILE A 158 17.33 -2.51 3.44
CA ILE A 158 16.75 -2.14 4.73
C ILE A 158 17.11 -0.69 5.02
N ILE A 159 16.09 0.12 5.29
CA ILE A 159 16.22 1.48 5.81
C ILE A 159 16.05 1.42 7.33
N SER A 160 17.07 1.88 8.05
CA SER A 160 17.02 1.96 9.51
C SER A 160 16.36 3.26 9.94
N LEU A 161 15.26 3.16 10.69
CA LEU A 161 14.46 4.27 11.21
C LEU A 161 14.82 4.64 12.66
N ALA A 162 15.29 3.66 13.44
CA ALA A 162 15.67 3.85 14.84
C ALA A 162 17.18 3.69 15.06
N GLY A 163 17.80 4.62 15.79
CA GLY A 163 19.15 4.45 16.35
C GLY A 163 20.34 4.91 15.49
N GLY A 164 20.11 5.56 14.34
CA GLY A 164 21.18 6.16 13.52
C GLY A 164 21.20 7.69 13.60
N THR A 165 22.39 8.30 13.65
CA THR A 165 22.61 9.73 13.38
C THR A 165 22.44 10.08 11.90
N ASP A 166 22.45 9.07 11.02
CA ASP A 166 22.32 9.26 9.58
C ASP A 166 20.91 9.69 9.18
N ARG A 167 20.83 10.78 8.39
CA ARG A 167 19.61 11.23 7.71
C ARG A 167 19.09 10.15 6.75
N LEU A 168 17.77 10.06 6.58
CA LEU A 168 17.14 9.02 5.75
C LEU A 168 17.56 9.18 4.28
N LEU A 169 17.68 10.42 3.81
CA LEU A 169 18.18 10.72 2.47
C LEU A 169 19.66 10.33 2.29
N SER A 170 20.47 10.40 3.34
CA SER A 170 21.87 9.92 3.31
C SER A 170 21.94 8.40 3.20
N GLN A 171 21.06 7.67 3.91
CA GLN A 171 20.96 6.21 3.77
C GLN A 171 20.53 5.83 2.35
N ARG A 172 19.49 6.49 1.81
CA ARG A 172 19.07 6.33 0.40
C ARG A 172 20.24 6.52 -0.55
N LYS A 173 20.96 7.64 -0.43
CA LYS A 173 22.12 7.94 -1.28
C LYS A 173 23.19 6.86 -1.20
N ARG A 174 23.55 6.41 0.00
CA ARG A 174 24.52 5.31 0.21
C ARG A 174 24.07 4.02 -0.47
N ILE A 175 22.79 3.66 -0.37
CA ILE A 175 22.23 2.46 -0.99
C ILE A 175 22.27 2.56 -2.52
N LEU A 176 21.91 3.72 -3.08
CA LEU A 176 21.93 3.96 -4.53
C LEU A 176 23.36 4.04 -5.09
N GLU A 177 24.31 4.56 -4.33
CA GLU A 177 25.72 4.71 -4.72
C GLU A 177 26.55 3.46 -4.46
N ALA A 178 26.11 2.55 -3.59
CA ALA A 178 26.81 1.31 -3.31
C ALA A 178 26.99 0.52 -4.61
N PRO A 179 28.21 0.38 -5.16
CA PRO A 179 28.44 -0.54 -6.25
C PRO A 179 28.07 -1.93 -5.75
N ASN A 180 27.50 -2.78 -6.61
CA ASN A 180 27.33 -4.21 -6.33
C ASN A 180 28.68 -4.77 -5.89
N GLN A 181 28.96 -4.79 -4.59
CA GLN A 181 30.15 -5.39 -4.01
C GLN A 181 29.99 -6.89 -4.11
N GLN A 182 30.18 -7.43 -5.32
CA GLN A 182 30.79 -8.74 -5.41
C GLN A 182 32.18 -8.62 -4.80
N PRO A 183 32.60 -9.56 -3.93
CA PRO A 183 33.93 -9.52 -3.36
C PRO A 183 34.96 -9.62 -4.48
N GLU A 184 35.62 -8.50 -4.74
CA GLU A 184 36.70 -8.41 -5.73
C GLU A 184 37.84 -9.31 -5.22
N ARG A 185 38.15 -10.36 -6.00
CA ARG A 185 39.28 -11.23 -5.71
C ARG A 185 40.55 -10.41 -5.87
N VAL A 186 41.14 -10.00 -4.75
CA VAL A 186 42.51 -9.49 -4.70
C VAL A 186 43.43 -10.53 -5.33
N ARG A 187 43.93 -10.24 -6.54
CA ARG A 187 45.03 -11.00 -7.13
C ARG A 187 46.30 -10.48 -6.47
N PRO A 188 47.11 -11.31 -5.81
CA PRO A 188 48.41 -10.87 -5.33
C PRO A 188 49.34 -10.65 -6.53
N GLN A 189 49.84 -9.42 -6.67
CA GLN A 189 51.03 -9.12 -7.48
C GLN A 189 52.25 -9.68 -6.75
N GLY A 190 52.84 -10.74 -7.29
CA GLY A 190 54.15 -11.23 -6.86
C GLY A 190 55.25 -10.69 -7.75
N SER A 191 56.14 -9.90 -7.17
CA SER A 191 57.46 -9.60 -7.73
C SER A 191 58.46 -10.70 -7.33
N GLY A 192 59.46 -10.97 -8.18
CA GLY A 192 60.64 -11.77 -7.80
C GLY A 192 61.20 -12.62 -8.93
N LYS A 193 62.26 -12.13 -9.59
CA LYS A 193 63.17 -12.95 -10.41
C LYS A 193 64.08 -13.77 -9.49
N ALA A 194 64.29 -15.05 -9.78
CA ALA A 194 65.55 -15.76 -9.49
C ALA A 194 65.71 -17.02 -10.36
N LYS A 195 66.95 -17.26 -10.78
CA LYS A 195 67.42 -18.28 -11.73
C LYS A 195 67.30 -19.72 -11.19
N ASP A 196 66.86 -20.59 -12.11
CA ASP A 196 67.39 -21.90 -12.51
C ASP A 196 68.04 -22.85 -11.49
N LYS A 197 67.43 -24.06 -11.35
CA LYS A 197 68.00 -25.42 -11.37
C LYS A 197 67.17 -26.40 -10.51
N SER A 198 66.55 -27.41 -11.14
CA SER A 198 66.16 -28.74 -10.60
C SER A 198 64.86 -29.26 -11.27
N GLN A 199 64.99 -30.03 -12.35
CA GLN A 199 63.88 -30.38 -13.26
C GLN A 199 62.97 -31.56 -12.84
N GLN A 200 63.11 -32.20 -11.67
CA GLN A 200 62.22 -33.33 -11.30
C GLN A 200 61.22 -33.08 -10.15
N LYS A 201 61.48 -32.12 -9.24
CA LYS A 201 60.51 -31.68 -8.21
C LYS A 201 59.33 -30.81 -8.70
N PRO A 202 59.40 -30.02 -9.80
CA PRO A 202 58.30 -29.13 -10.19
C PRO A 202 57.12 -29.86 -10.82
N PHE A 203 57.34 -31.01 -11.46
CA PHE A 203 56.25 -31.77 -12.11
C PHE A 203 55.30 -32.41 -11.10
N GLN A 204 55.82 -32.99 -10.02
CA GLN A 204 54.96 -33.53 -8.94
C GLN A 204 54.22 -32.41 -8.20
N ALA A 205 54.86 -31.26 -7.98
CA ALA A 205 54.22 -30.09 -7.40
C ALA A 205 53.09 -29.55 -8.32
N PHE A 206 53.31 -29.55 -9.64
CA PHE A 206 52.33 -29.19 -10.65
C PHE A 206 51.12 -30.14 -10.66
N LEU A 207 51.35 -31.45 -10.65
CA LEU A 207 50.26 -32.45 -10.58
C LEU A 207 49.46 -32.33 -9.27
N LYS A 208 50.12 -32.09 -8.14
CA LYS A 208 49.46 -31.86 -6.85
C LYS A 208 48.65 -30.56 -6.86
N ALA A 209 49.15 -29.51 -7.50
CA ALA A 209 48.42 -28.25 -7.68
C ALA A 209 47.21 -28.42 -8.61
N GLN A 210 47.33 -29.21 -9.67
CA GLN A 210 46.22 -29.53 -10.57
C GLN A 210 45.10 -30.30 -9.85
N ARG A 211 45.46 -31.31 -9.04
CA ARG A 211 44.48 -32.06 -8.22
C ARG A 211 43.75 -31.15 -7.25
N ARG A 212 44.46 -30.26 -6.55
CA ARG A 212 43.86 -29.25 -5.65
C ARG A 212 42.93 -28.31 -6.40
N LYS A 213 43.28 -27.90 -7.61
CA LYS A 213 42.42 -27.05 -8.45
C LYS A 213 41.13 -27.77 -8.82
N ALA A 214 41.21 -29.02 -9.27
CA ALA A 214 40.04 -29.83 -9.60
C ALA A 214 39.14 -30.08 -8.38
N GLU A 215 39.73 -30.33 -7.21
CA GLU A 215 39.00 -30.51 -5.96
C GLU A 215 38.31 -29.21 -5.49
N ASN A 216 39.01 -28.08 -5.57
CA ASN A 216 38.43 -26.77 -5.29
C ASN A 216 37.28 -26.43 -6.24
N GLU A 217 37.40 -26.75 -7.53
CA GLU A 217 36.32 -26.56 -8.50
C GLU A 217 35.10 -27.42 -8.17
N ARG A 218 35.29 -28.67 -7.74
CA ARG A 218 34.20 -29.55 -7.27
C ARG A 218 33.53 -28.98 -6.02
N GLN A 219 34.30 -28.53 -5.03
CA GLN A 219 33.76 -27.91 -3.82
C GLN A 219 32.99 -26.62 -4.13
N VAL A 220 33.49 -25.79 -5.06
CA VAL A 220 32.79 -24.58 -5.49
C VAL A 220 31.50 -24.91 -6.21
N ARG A 221 31.46 -25.94 -7.07
CA ARG A 221 30.22 -26.41 -7.72
C ARG A 221 29.21 -26.91 -6.69
N ALA A 222 29.63 -27.77 -5.76
CA ALA A 222 28.75 -28.27 -4.69
C ALA A 222 28.18 -27.12 -3.81
N ARG A 223 28.99 -26.11 -3.48
CA ARG A 223 28.52 -24.92 -2.75
C ARG A 223 27.53 -24.11 -3.57
N LYS A 224 27.76 -23.93 -4.88
CA LYS A 224 26.82 -23.24 -5.77
C LYS A 224 25.49 -23.99 -5.86
N GLU A 225 25.54 -25.31 -6.00
CA GLU A 225 24.35 -26.17 -6.03
C GLU A 225 23.57 -26.06 -4.71
N GLN A 226 24.24 -26.15 -3.55
CA GLN A 226 23.58 -25.96 -2.25
C GLN A 226 22.94 -24.57 -2.10
N ILE A 227 23.62 -23.50 -2.53
CA ILE A 227 23.05 -22.15 -2.51
C ILE A 227 21.84 -22.07 -3.45
N SER A 228 21.93 -22.64 -4.64
CA SER A 228 20.81 -22.65 -5.60
C SER A 228 19.61 -23.43 -5.06
N ALA A 229 19.83 -24.57 -4.42
CA ALA A 229 18.77 -25.37 -3.80
C ALA A 229 18.12 -24.63 -2.62
N ARG A 230 18.90 -23.90 -1.81
CA ARG A 230 18.35 -23.05 -0.74
C ARG A 230 17.51 -21.91 -1.30
N LYS A 231 17.98 -21.26 -2.37
CA LYS A 231 17.23 -20.20 -3.06
C LYS A 231 15.92 -20.74 -3.64
N LEU A 232 15.97 -21.90 -4.30
CA LEU A 232 14.77 -22.53 -4.86
C LEU A 232 13.74 -22.85 -3.77
N ARG A 233 14.18 -23.45 -2.65
CA ARG A 233 13.30 -23.70 -1.50
C ARG A 233 12.66 -22.42 -0.95
N ALA A 234 13.42 -21.33 -0.87
CA ALA A 234 12.90 -20.05 -0.40
C ALA A 234 11.85 -19.47 -1.35
N VAL A 235 12.06 -19.60 -2.67
CA VAL A 235 11.08 -19.20 -3.69
C VAL A 235 9.81 -20.05 -3.59
N ASP A 236 9.95 -21.37 -3.46
CA ASP A 236 8.80 -22.27 -3.32
C ASP A 236 8.00 -21.96 -2.04
N GLN A 237 8.69 -21.78 -0.90
CA GLN A 237 8.04 -21.41 0.35
C GLN A 237 7.28 -20.10 0.24
N ASN A 238 7.89 -19.09 -0.39
CA ASN A 238 7.23 -17.80 -0.61
C ASN A 238 6.00 -17.95 -1.52
N PHE A 239 6.11 -18.74 -2.60
CA PHE A 239 4.99 -19.03 -3.49
C PHE A 239 3.82 -19.68 -2.74
N TYR A 240 4.08 -20.70 -1.91
CA TYR A 240 3.04 -21.37 -1.12
C TYR A 240 2.42 -20.44 -0.06
N GLN A 241 3.22 -19.62 0.62
CA GLN A 241 2.73 -18.64 1.59
C GLN A 241 1.82 -17.60 0.91
N MET A 242 2.27 -17.02 -0.20
CA MET A 242 1.47 -16.06 -0.98
C MET A 242 0.19 -16.68 -1.50
N ARG A 243 0.23 -17.94 -1.96
CA ARG A 243 -0.96 -18.66 -2.39
C ARG A 243 -1.96 -18.84 -1.23
N GLN A 244 -1.50 -19.20 -0.03
CA GLN A 244 -2.38 -19.33 1.13
C GLN A 244 -3.00 -18.00 1.56
N LEU A 245 -2.22 -16.91 1.54
CA LEU A 245 -2.74 -15.57 1.83
C LEU A 245 -3.85 -15.18 0.84
N ARG A 246 -3.66 -15.43 -0.46
CA ARG A 246 -4.68 -15.17 -1.49
C ARG A 246 -5.94 -16.02 -1.28
N LEU A 247 -5.79 -17.28 -0.91
CA LEU A 247 -6.95 -18.14 -0.60
C LEU A 247 -7.73 -17.61 0.61
N MET A 248 -7.06 -17.20 1.69
CA MET A 248 -7.72 -16.59 2.85
C MET A 248 -8.42 -15.28 2.52
N GLN A 249 -7.86 -14.48 1.61
CA GLN A 249 -8.51 -13.26 1.11
C GLN A 249 -9.80 -13.58 0.35
N LEU A 250 -9.79 -14.60 -0.52
CA LEU A 250 -10.97 -15.07 -1.23
C LEU A 250 -12.05 -15.60 -0.27
N ASP A 251 -11.66 -16.37 0.74
CA ASP A 251 -12.60 -16.88 1.75
C ASP A 251 -13.25 -15.73 2.53
N ARG A 252 -12.47 -14.71 2.89
CA ARG A 252 -12.99 -13.53 3.57
C ARG A 252 -13.95 -12.73 2.70
N LEU A 253 -13.64 -12.56 1.41
CA LEU A 253 -14.51 -11.91 0.45
C LEU A 253 -15.83 -12.68 0.32
N ARG A 254 -15.75 -14.00 0.21
CA ARG A 254 -16.92 -14.88 0.16
C ARG A 254 -17.80 -14.72 1.39
N SER A 255 -17.23 -14.72 2.60
CA SER A 255 -18.00 -14.51 3.83
C SER A 255 -18.67 -13.14 3.90
N ARG A 256 -18.03 -12.08 3.35
CA ARG A 256 -18.66 -10.76 3.26
C ARG A 256 -19.85 -10.76 2.30
N MET A 257 -19.69 -11.33 1.10
CA MET A 257 -20.80 -11.46 0.16
C MET A 257 -21.98 -12.24 0.76
N GLU A 258 -21.70 -13.32 1.48
CA GLU A 258 -22.74 -14.10 2.18
C GLU A 258 -23.43 -13.31 3.31
N HIS A 259 -22.76 -12.31 3.91
CA HIS A 259 -23.35 -11.44 4.91
C HIS A 259 -24.19 -10.34 4.27
N GLU A 260 -23.66 -9.67 3.24
CA GLU A 260 -24.40 -8.69 2.44
C GLU A 260 -25.66 -9.29 1.83
N GLU A 261 -25.59 -10.54 1.34
CA GLU A 261 -26.75 -11.24 0.81
C GLU A 261 -27.80 -11.50 1.91
N ARG A 262 -27.37 -11.84 3.13
CA ARG A 262 -28.28 -12.01 4.27
C ARG A 262 -28.94 -10.68 4.65
N GLU A 263 -28.16 -9.60 4.74
CA GLU A 263 -28.70 -8.27 5.02
C GLU A 263 -29.69 -7.83 3.93
N TRP A 264 -29.34 -8.02 2.66
CA TRP A 264 -30.23 -7.73 1.55
C TRP A 264 -31.54 -8.52 1.64
N ARG A 265 -31.49 -9.81 1.95
CA ARG A 265 -32.69 -10.64 2.16
C ARG A 265 -33.55 -10.10 3.31
N VAL A 266 -32.94 -9.68 4.43
CA VAL A 266 -33.66 -9.08 5.56
C VAL A 266 -34.33 -7.76 5.14
N HIS A 267 -33.58 -6.83 4.55
CA HIS A 267 -34.14 -5.55 4.08
C HIS A 267 -35.27 -5.75 3.07
N ARG A 268 -35.09 -6.69 2.13
CA ARG A 268 -36.13 -7.06 1.18
C ARG A 268 -37.38 -7.60 1.87
N SER A 269 -37.23 -8.44 2.90
CA SER A 269 -38.36 -8.99 3.65
C SER A 269 -39.13 -7.92 4.42
N ILE A 270 -38.43 -6.92 4.97
CA ILE A 270 -39.04 -5.78 5.68
C ILE A 270 -39.87 -4.94 4.69
N LEU A 271 -39.29 -4.57 3.55
CA LEU A 271 -40.00 -3.81 2.50
C LEU A 271 -41.23 -4.56 1.97
N LEU A 272 -41.14 -5.89 1.84
CA LEU A 272 -42.26 -6.73 1.44
C LEU A 272 -43.32 -6.85 2.56
N GLN A 273 -42.95 -6.80 3.83
CA GLN A 273 -43.91 -6.77 4.94
C GLN A 273 -44.57 -5.39 5.11
N ASP A 274 -43.84 -4.30 4.86
CA ASP A 274 -44.37 -2.94 4.91
C ASP A 274 -45.37 -2.68 3.77
N THR A 275 -45.19 -3.32 2.62
CA THR A 275 -46.17 -3.30 1.51
C THR A 275 -47.40 -4.17 1.78
N VAL A 276 -47.30 -5.21 2.61
CA VAL A 276 -48.46 -6.01 3.05
C VAL A 276 -49.22 -5.33 4.21
N ARG A 277 -48.56 -4.48 5.02
CA ARG A 277 -49.19 -3.76 6.13
C ARG A 277 -49.74 -2.38 5.79
N SER A 278 -49.47 -1.85 4.59
CA SER A 278 -50.01 -0.58 4.11
C SER A 278 -51.28 -0.73 3.27
N SER A 279 -52.29 -1.44 3.80
CA SER A 279 -53.72 -1.07 3.63
C SER A 279 -54.65 -2.01 4.43
N PRO A 280 -55.02 -1.66 5.67
CA PRO A 280 -56.28 -2.10 6.25
C PRO A 280 -57.34 -0.98 6.26
N ALA A 281 -56.93 0.29 6.17
CA ALA A 281 -57.84 1.42 6.31
C ALA A 281 -58.82 1.58 5.13
N ASP A 282 -58.45 1.12 3.94
CA ASP A 282 -59.29 1.26 2.74
C ASP A 282 -60.29 0.10 2.60
N VAL A 283 -59.92 -1.09 3.09
CA VAL A 283 -60.76 -2.29 3.02
C VAL A 283 -61.92 -2.19 4.02
N ASP A 284 -61.64 -1.70 5.24
CA ASP A 284 -62.68 -1.46 6.26
C ASP A 284 -63.66 -0.34 5.84
N ALA A 285 -63.16 0.70 5.16
CA ALA A 285 -64.00 1.76 4.62
C ALA A 285 -64.93 1.24 3.50
N VAL A 286 -64.40 0.41 2.59
CA VAL A 286 -65.19 -0.23 1.53
C VAL A 286 -66.22 -1.19 2.11
N PHE A 287 -65.88 -2.00 3.12
CA PHE A 287 -66.84 -2.88 3.80
C PHE A 287 -67.88 -2.10 4.59
N ALA A 288 -67.53 -0.98 5.23
CA ALA A 288 -68.49 -0.12 5.90
C ALA A 288 -69.48 0.51 4.91
N ILE A 289 -69.00 0.99 3.75
CA ILE A 289 -69.85 1.53 2.68
C ILE A 289 -70.74 0.42 2.10
N LEU A 290 -70.22 -0.79 1.88
CA LEU A 290 -71.03 -1.94 1.43
C LEU A 290 -72.07 -2.35 2.48
N ALA A 291 -71.73 -2.35 3.76
CA ALA A 291 -72.66 -2.70 4.83
C ALA A 291 -73.78 -1.66 4.98
N LEU A 292 -73.47 -0.36 4.80
CA LEU A 292 -74.44 0.73 4.84
C LEU A 292 -75.31 0.83 3.59
N SER A 293 -74.75 0.51 2.41
CA SER A 293 -75.47 0.52 1.13
C SER A 293 -76.24 -0.78 0.84
N SER A 294 -75.93 -1.85 1.56
CA SER A 294 -76.58 -3.14 1.43
C SER A 294 -78.02 -3.10 1.96
N PRO A 295 -79.03 -3.57 1.22
CA PRO A 295 -80.43 -3.59 1.66
C PRO A 295 -80.69 -4.59 2.79
N PHE A 296 -79.68 -5.33 3.29
CA PHE A 296 -79.86 -6.29 4.38
C PHE A 296 -80.24 -5.63 5.72
N TRP A 297 -79.88 -4.35 5.95
CA TRP A 297 -80.37 -3.64 7.14
C TRP A 297 -81.89 -3.40 7.10
N LEU A 298 -82.48 -3.26 5.91
CA LEU A 298 -83.94 -3.17 5.75
C LEU A 298 -84.62 -4.49 6.14
N LEU A 299 -84.01 -5.64 5.81
CA LEU A 299 -84.51 -6.95 6.23
C LEU A 299 -84.45 -7.10 7.75
N GLY A 300 -83.36 -6.65 8.38
CA GLY A 300 -83.22 -6.62 9.84
C GLY A 300 -84.25 -5.73 10.51
N MET A 301 -84.49 -4.53 9.97
CA MET A 301 -85.54 -3.61 10.43
C MET A 301 -86.94 -4.22 10.27
N LEU A 302 -87.19 -4.96 9.18
CA LEU A 302 -88.47 -5.62 8.94
C LEU A 302 -88.71 -6.76 9.93
N ILE A 303 -87.67 -7.57 10.21
CA ILE A 303 -87.72 -8.63 11.23
C ILE A 303 -87.94 -8.02 12.63
N HIS A 304 -87.24 -6.92 12.95
CA HIS A 304 -87.42 -6.24 14.24
C HIS A 304 -88.82 -5.63 14.39
N ALA A 305 -89.35 -5.01 13.33
CA ALA A 305 -90.72 -4.48 13.33
C ALA A 305 -91.77 -5.59 13.45
N MET A 306 -91.54 -6.74 12.81
CA MET A 306 -92.38 -7.94 12.97
C MET A 306 -92.30 -8.48 14.40
N TYR A 307 -91.11 -8.51 15.00
CA TYR A 307 -90.89 -8.97 16.37
C TYR A 307 -91.55 -8.05 17.41
N GLU A 308 -91.42 -6.72 17.28
CA GLU A 308 -92.08 -5.77 18.17
C GLU A 308 -93.61 -5.85 18.04
N LYS A 309 -94.14 -5.97 16.82
CA LYS A 309 -95.58 -6.22 16.63
C LYS A 309 -96.03 -7.54 17.25
N TYR A 310 -95.24 -8.59 17.11
CA TYR A 310 -95.54 -9.90 17.70
C TYR A 310 -95.49 -9.85 19.23
N LYS A 311 -94.52 -9.14 19.81
CA LYS A 311 -94.39 -8.90 21.24
C LYS A 311 -95.55 -8.09 21.80
N ILE A 312 -96.07 -7.11 21.06
CA ILE A 312 -97.26 -6.35 21.46
C ILE A 312 -98.53 -7.21 21.38
N LEU A 313 -98.61 -8.14 20.41
CA LEU A 313 -99.79 -8.99 20.21
C LEU A 313 -99.85 -10.21 21.13
N TYR A 314 -98.70 -10.72 21.59
CA TYR A 314 -98.60 -11.95 22.38
C TYR A 314 -97.91 -11.80 23.73
N GLY A 315 -97.44 -10.60 24.08
CA GLY A 315 -96.84 -10.28 25.38
C GLY A 315 -97.88 -9.78 26.37
N HIS A 316 -98.73 -10.68 26.86
CA HIS A 316 -99.49 -10.47 28.09
C HIS A 316 -99.20 -11.67 29.01
N ASP A 317 -98.27 -11.45 29.93
CA ASP A 317 -98.24 -11.90 31.34
C ASP A 317 -96.91 -11.50 31.98
#